data_AF-X1FQM4-F1
#
_entry.id   AF-X1FQM4-F1
#
_cell.length_a   1.000
_cell.length_b   1.000
_cell.length_c   1.000
_cell.angle_alpha   90.00
_cell.angle_beta   90.00
_cell.angle_gamma   90.00
#
_symmetry.space_group_name_H-M   'P 1'
#
loop_
_entity.id
_entity.type
_entity.pdbx_description
1 polymer ?
#
loop_
_entity_poly.entity_id
_entity_poly.type
_entity_poly.pdbx_seq_one_letter_code
_entity_poly.pdbx_strand_id
1 'polypeptide(L)'
;MEGYFPEDFVSPADVKRKEKVIAKSKALGLPVSQKTGKQLKPFVKSGGKIFEGIAGIVGGIIFFILPTILSNMITASTSIPWITISINTGIFFFISIGGIISIVEGGMNLVRGIIGNQEPAIHQGILGVSIGLKIVNAIVFGWIALTPEIIPWPYWNEATQILTIATIAPDFYVMASGLVLLIAVIILLTMIEDIYNIAKLERYKL
;
A
#
# COMPACT_ATOMS: atom_id res chain seq x y z
N MET A 1 38.32 6.91 48.71
CA MET A 1 37.27 5.89 48.49
C MET A 1 36.43 6.40 47.34
N GLU A 2 36.52 5.76 46.17
CA GLU A 2 35.63 6.07 45.06
C GLU A 2 34.19 5.76 45.52
N GLY A 3 33.35 6.78 45.53
CA GLY A 3 31.97 6.65 45.98
C GLY A 3 31.18 5.85 44.95
N TYR A 4 30.72 4.66 45.35
CA TYR A 4 29.74 3.90 44.57
C TYR A 4 28.45 4.70 44.50
N PHE A 5 27.95 4.95 43.29
CA PHE A 5 26.68 5.62 43.11
C PHE A 5 25.54 4.61 43.36
N PRO A 6 24.38 5.05 43.89
CA PRO A 6 23.22 4.18 44.09
C PRO A 6 22.77 3.45 42.82
N GLU A 7 23.11 4.00 41.66
CA GLU A 7 22.83 3.45 40.32
C GLU A 7 23.63 2.17 40.00
N ASP A 8 24.74 1.94 40.71
CA ASP A 8 25.60 0.77 40.53
C ASP A 8 25.01 -0.50 41.17
N PHE A 9 24.04 -0.35 42.06
CA PHE A 9 23.38 -1.47 42.77
C PHE A 9 22.17 -1.99 41.97
N VAL A 10 22.44 -2.61 40.82
CA VAL A 10 21.40 -3.33 40.07
C VAL A 10 21.10 -4.65 40.79
N SER A 11 19.82 -4.91 41.11
CA SER A 11 19.46 -6.15 41.80
C SER A 11 19.85 -7.38 40.96
N PRO A 12 20.32 -8.48 41.56
CA PRO A 12 20.61 -9.73 40.84
C PRO A 12 19.39 -10.28 40.07
N ALA A 13 18.18 -9.97 40.55
CA ALA A 13 16.93 -10.29 39.89
C ALA A 13 16.73 -9.48 38.60
N ASP A 14 17.09 -8.19 38.60
CA ASP A 14 17.02 -7.31 37.43
C ASP A 14 18.06 -7.67 36.36
N VAL A 15 19.26 -8.09 36.78
CA VAL A 15 20.28 -8.60 35.86
C VAL A 15 19.79 -9.87 35.17
N LYS A 16 19.30 -10.86 35.93
CA LYS A 16 18.71 -12.09 35.38
C LYS A 16 17.50 -11.84 34.49
N ARG A 17 16.66 -10.85 34.82
CA ARG A 17 15.51 -10.46 34.00
C ARG A 17 15.97 -9.84 32.68
N LYS A 18 16.97 -8.96 32.71
CA LYS A 18 17.57 -8.36 31.50
C LYS A 18 18.23 -9.42 30.61
N GLU A 19 18.99 -10.34 31.18
CA GLU A 19 19.62 -11.46 30.46
C GLU A 19 18.58 -12.37 29.80
N LYS A 20 17.49 -12.73 30.50
CA LYS A 20 16.38 -13.50 29.91
C LYS A 20 15.71 -12.76 28.76
N VAL A 21 15.52 -11.45 28.86
CA VAL A 21 14.93 -10.64 27.78
C VAL A 21 15.87 -10.57 26.57
N ILE A 22 17.19 -10.42 26.79
CA ILE A 22 18.19 -10.42 25.72
C ILE A 22 18.27 -11.80 25.05
N ALA A 23 18.31 -12.88 25.83
CA ALA A 23 18.33 -14.25 25.31
C ALA A 23 17.06 -14.57 24.52
N LYS A 24 15.89 -14.17 25.01
CA LYS A 24 14.62 -14.31 24.30
C LYS A 24 14.58 -13.46 23.03
N SER A 25 15.14 -12.25 23.06
CA SER A 25 15.22 -11.37 21.89
C SER A 25 16.16 -11.95 20.82
N LYS A 26 17.32 -12.48 21.21
CA LYS A 26 18.22 -13.21 20.32
C LYS A 26 17.57 -14.48 19.74
N ALA A 27 16.87 -15.26 20.58
CA ALA A 27 16.15 -16.46 20.13
C ALA A 27 15.01 -16.15 19.16
N LEU A 28 14.40 -14.97 19.26
CA LEU A 28 13.32 -14.50 18.39
C LEU A 28 13.82 -13.70 17.17
N GLY A 29 15.14 -13.52 17.01
CA GLY A 29 15.75 -12.72 15.95
C GLY A 29 15.42 -11.23 16.04
N LEU A 30 15.04 -10.72 17.21
CA LEU A 30 14.61 -9.33 17.37
C LEU A 30 15.83 -8.40 17.48
N PRO A 31 15.80 -7.21 16.87
CA PRO A 31 16.94 -6.31 16.88
C PRO A 31 17.21 -5.79 18.30
N VAL A 32 18.47 -5.91 18.75
CA VAL A 32 18.94 -5.49 20.08
C VAL A 32 19.99 -4.40 19.91
N SER A 33 19.88 -3.32 20.69
CA SER A 33 20.88 -2.24 20.71
C SER A 33 22.22 -2.76 21.21
N GLN A 34 23.29 -2.61 20.42
CA GLN A 34 24.65 -2.99 20.84
C GLN A 34 25.16 -2.12 22.02
N LYS A 35 24.74 -0.85 22.12
CA LYS A 35 25.18 0.06 23.20
C LYS A 35 24.48 -0.17 24.53
N THR A 36 23.22 -0.59 24.51
CA THR A 36 22.41 -0.66 25.74
C THR A 36 21.94 -2.08 26.06
N GLY A 37 22.14 -3.05 25.17
CA GLY A 37 21.62 -4.40 25.28
C GLY A 37 20.08 -4.47 25.29
N LYS A 38 19.37 -3.35 25.12
CA LYS A 38 17.91 -3.29 25.16
C LYS A 38 17.34 -3.66 23.79
N GLN A 39 16.22 -4.38 23.81
CA GLN A 39 15.43 -4.62 22.62
C GLN A 39 15.04 -3.28 21.97
N LEU A 40 15.30 -3.13 20.67
CA LEU A 40 14.89 -1.95 19.94
C LEU A 40 13.37 -1.99 19.75
N LYS A 41 12.73 -0.81 19.74
CA LYS A 41 11.30 -0.73 19.46
C LYS A 41 11.01 -1.41 18.10
N PRO A 42 9.95 -2.24 18.02
CA PRO A 42 9.59 -2.92 16.78
C PRO A 42 9.38 -1.88 15.68
N PHE A 43 10.04 -2.07 14.55
CA PHE A 43 9.92 -1.20 13.38
C PHE A 43 8.74 -1.61 12.51
N VAL A 44 8.33 -2.88 12.56
CA VAL A 44 7.13 -3.43 11.94
C VAL A 44 6.16 -3.91 13.01
N LYS A 45 4.91 -3.46 12.90
CA LYS A 45 3.75 -4.00 13.63
C LYS A 45 3.14 -5.12 12.79
N SER A 46 3.51 -6.37 13.07
CA SER A 46 3.11 -7.54 12.25
C SER A 46 1.60 -7.61 11.98
N GLY A 47 0.76 -7.47 13.00
CA GLY A 47 -0.70 -7.56 12.82
C GLY A 47 -1.27 -6.49 11.88
N GLY A 48 -0.75 -5.25 11.96
CA GLY A 48 -1.15 -4.18 11.04
C GLY A 48 -0.73 -4.47 9.60
N LYS A 49 0.51 -4.93 9.39
CA LYS A 49 1.02 -5.26 8.06
C LYS A 49 0.36 -6.47 7.42
N ILE A 50 -0.03 -7.47 8.21
CA ILE A 50 -0.83 -8.61 7.72
C ILE A 50 -2.20 -8.12 7.25
N PHE A 51 -2.89 -7.28 8.05
CA PHE A 51 -4.20 -6.76 7.67
C PHE A 51 -4.13 -5.87 6.42
N GLU A 52 -3.18 -4.94 6.36
CA GLU A 52 -2.90 -4.12 5.17
C GLU A 52 -2.62 -5.01 3.95
N GLY A 53 -1.85 -6.08 4.13
CA GLY A 53 -1.53 -7.03 3.06
C GLY A 53 -2.77 -7.77 2.52
N ILE A 54 -3.60 -8.30 3.42
CA ILE A 54 -4.85 -8.98 3.05
C ILE A 54 -5.80 -8.00 2.34
N ALA A 55 -5.98 -6.80 2.89
CA ALA A 55 -6.84 -5.78 2.30
C ALA A 55 -6.36 -5.39 0.89
N GLY A 56 -5.05 -5.20 0.71
CA GLY A 56 -4.44 -4.90 -0.59
C GLY A 56 -4.65 -6.02 -1.61
N ILE A 57 -4.48 -7.29 -1.22
CA ILE A 57 -4.72 -8.44 -2.09
C ILE A 57 -6.19 -8.53 -2.48
N VAL A 58 -7.12 -8.47 -1.53
CA VAL A 58 -8.57 -8.55 -1.79
C VAL A 58 -9.01 -7.41 -2.69
N GLY A 59 -8.63 -6.17 -2.37
CA GLY A 59 -8.91 -5.01 -3.20
C GLY A 59 -8.34 -5.18 -4.61
N GLY A 60 -7.09 -5.61 -4.72
CA GLY A 60 -6.44 -5.85 -6.00
C GLY A 60 -7.10 -6.94 -6.86
N ILE A 61 -7.59 -8.03 -6.24
CA ILE A 61 -8.38 -9.05 -6.93
C ILE A 61 -9.69 -8.48 -7.44
N ILE A 62 -10.38 -7.66 -6.63
CA ILE A 62 -11.61 -6.98 -7.06
C ILE A 62 -11.33 -6.12 -8.28
N PHE A 63 -10.30 -5.26 -8.24
CA PHE A 63 -9.92 -4.43 -9.39
C PHE A 63 -9.48 -5.28 -10.59
N PHE A 64 -8.80 -6.39 -10.40
CA PHE A 64 -8.38 -7.26 -11.49
C PHE A 64 -9.56 -7.92 -12.21
N ILE A 65 -10.60 -8.32 -11.47
CA ILE A 65 -11.80 -8.99 -12.00
C ILE A 65 -12.85 -7.97 -12.50
N LEU A 66 -12.82 -6.74 -11.99
CA LEU A 66 -13.79 -5.68 -12.30
C LEU A 66 -13.99 -5.45 -13.81
N PRO A 67 -12.94 -5.42 -14.67
CA PRO A 67 -13.12 -5.31 -16.12
C PRO A 67 -13.99 -6.40 -16.73
N THR A 68 -13.81 -7.65 -16.30
CA THR A 68 -14.62 -8.78 -16.75
C THR A 68 -16.08 -8.61 -16.33
N ILE A 69 -16.31 -8.16 -15.08
CA ILE A 69 -17.66 -7.88 -14.57
C ILE A 69 -18.30 -6.76 -15.38
N LEU A 70 -17.59 -5.64 -15.58
CA LEU A 70 -18.09 -4.50 -16.35
C LEU A 70 -18.36 -4.88 -17.81
N SER A 71 -17.51 -5.67 -18.44
CA SER A 71 -17.73 -6.18 -19.79
C SER A 71 -19.02 -7.00 -19.88
N ASN A 72 -19.30 -7.86 -18.91
CA ASN A 72 -20.55 -8.62 -18.86
C ASN A 72 -21.76 -7.71 -18.61
N MET A 73 -21.60 -6.66 -17.80
CA MET A 73 -22.65 -5.67 -17.56
C MET A 73 -22.97 -4.83 -18.81
N ILE A 74 -21.97 -4.48 -19.63
CA ILE A 74 -22.19 -3.81 -20.92
C ILE A 74 -23.09 -4.69 -21.80
N THR A 75 -22.75 -5.96 -21.95
CA THR A 75 -23.54 -6.92 -22.71
C THR A 75 -24.95 -7.08 -22.15
N ALA A 76 -25.11 -7.15 -20.83
CA ALA A 76 -26.42 -7.26 -20.19
C ALA A 76 -27.26 -5.98 -20.31
N SER A 77 -26.62 -4.80 -20.40
CA SER A 77 -27.32 -3.52 -20.47
C SER A 77 -28.19 -3.37 -21.72
N THR A 78 -27.90 -4.10 -22.81
CA THR A 78 -28.76 -4.13 -24.00
C THR A 78 -30.15 -4.70 -23.72
N SER A 79 -30.33 -5.41 -22.61
CA SER A 79 -31.61 -6.00 -22.19
C SER A 79 -32.26 -5.25 -21.03
N ILE A 80 -31.67 -4.16 -20.54
CA ILE A 80 -32.16 -3.41 -19.38
C ILE A 80 -32.61 -2.01 -19.83
N PRO A 81 -33.93 -1.71 -19.87
CA PRO A 81 -34.47 -0.48 -20.47
C PRO A 81 -34.02 0.82 -19.80
N TRP A 82 -33.62 0.76 -18.53
CA TRP A 82 -33.30 1.93 -17.70
C TRP A 82 -31.79 2.15 -17.47
N ILE A 83 -30.92 1.31 -18.04
CA ILE A 83 -29.46 1.44 -17.93
C ILE A 83 -28.82 1.36 -19.31
N THR A 84 -27.92 2.30 -19.62
CA THR A 84 -27.05 2.24 -20.80
C THR A 84 -25.61 2.41 -20.38
N ILE A 85 -24.72 1.53 -20.85
CA ILE A 85 -23.29 1.56 -20.55
C ILE A 85 -22.51 1.67 -21.85
N SER A 86 -21.76 2.76 -22.01
CA SER A 86 -20.94 3.06 -23.18
C SER A 86 -19.58 3.61 -22.73
N ILE A 87 -18.68 2.72 -22.32
CA ILE A 87 -17.37 3.07 -21.78
C ILE A 87 -16.26 2.68 -22.74
N ASN A 88 -15.18 3.48 -22.77
CA ASN A 88 -13.98 3.15 -23.53
C ASN A 88 -13.28 1.96 -22.86
N THR A 89 -13.14 0.84 -23.57
CA THR A 89 -12.52 -0.38 -23.04
C THR A 89 -11.03 -0.22 -22.69
N GLY A 90 -10.38 0.87 -23.13
CA GLY A 90 -9.04 1.24 -22.70
C GLY A 90 -8.91 1.39 -21.18
N ILE A 91 -9.97 1.80 -20.47
CA ILE A 91 -9.94 1.90 -19.00
C ILE A 91 -9.74 0.53 -18.32
N PHE A 92 -10.13 -0.57 -18.98
CA PHE A 92 -9.99 -1.92 -18.45
C PHE A 92 -8.53 -2.31 -18.24
N PHE A 93 -7.66 -1.92 -19.18
CA PHE A 93 -6.24 -2.16 -19.08
C PHE A 93 -5.64 -1.49 -17.83
N PHE A 94 -6.00 -0.23 -17.59
CA PHE A 94 -5.51 0.53 -16.44
C PHE A 94 -6.05 -0.02 -15.12
N ILE A 95 -7.33 -0.39 -15.07
CA ILE A 95 -7.94 -1.05 -13.91
C ILE A 95 -7.24 -2.37 -13.59
N SER A 96 -6.95 -3.19 -14.61
CA SER A 96 -6.24 -4.46 -14.43
C SER A 96 -4.82 -4.26 -13.90
N ILE A 97 -4.07 -3.27 -14.43
CA ILE A 97 -2.73 -2.95 -13.92
C ILE A 97 -2.80 -2.47 -12.47
N GLY A 98 -3.74 -1.59 -12.13
CA GLY A 98 -3.95 -1.14 -10.75
C GLY A 98 -4.26 -2.32 -9.80
N GLY A 99 -5.06 -3.27 -10.27
CA GLY A 99 -5.34 -4.52 -9.56
C GLY A 99 -4.09 -5.36 -9.32
N ILE A 100 -3.27 -5.59 -10.35
CA ILE A 100 -2.01 -6.34 -10.24
C ILE A 100 -1.05 -5.66 -9.26
N ILE A 101 -0.85 -4.34 -9.39
CA ILE A 101 0.02 -3.57 -8.49
C ILE A 101 -0.45 -3.73 -7.04
N SER A 102 -1.75 -3.61 -6.79
CA SER A 102 -2.33 -3.76 -5.45
C SER A 102 -2.15 -5.17 -4.87
N ILE A 103 -2.26 -6.21 -5.71
CA ILE A 103 -1.98 -7.60 -5.29
C ILE A 103 -0.51 -7.76 -4.89
N VAL A 104 0.42 -7.23 -5.70
CA VAL A 104 1.86 -7.34 -5.42
C VAL A 104 2.22 -6.55 -4.15
N GLU A 105 1.72 -5.32 -4.00
CA GLU A 105 1.96 -4.50 -2.79
C GLU A 105 1.33 -5.13 -1.55
N GLY A 106 0.13 -5.70 -1.67
CA GLY A 106 -0.53 -6.46 -0.62
C GLY A 106 0.28 -7.71 -0.21
N GLY A 107 0.78 -8.48 -1.18
CA GLY A 107 1.66 -9.63 -0.93
C GLY A 107 2.95 -9.24 -0.22
N MET A 108 3.57 -8.14 -0.64
CA MET A 108 4.74 -7.58 0.02
C MET A 108 4.48 -7.17 1.47
N ASN A 109 3.36 -6.50 1.76
CA ASN A 109 2.99 -6.13 3.11
C ASN A 109 2.68 -7.36 3.99
N LEU A 110 2.06 -8.39 3.41
CA LEU A 110 1.85 -9.67 4.09
C LEU A 110 3.18 -10.32 4.50
N VAL A 111 4.14 -10.41 3.56
CA VAL A 111 5.48 -10.95 3.81
C VAL A 111 6.18 -10.16 4.93
N ARG A 112 6.12 -8.83 4.89
CA ARG A 112 6.67 -7.98 5.97
C ARG A 112 6.00 -8.27 7.31
N GLY A 113 4.69 -8.46 7.32
CA GLY A 113 3.93 -8.82 8.51
C GLY A 113 4.37 -10.16 9.11
N ILE A 114 4.53 -11.19 8.26
CA ILE A 114 4.94 -12.54 8.63
C ILE A 114 6.37 -12.57 9.16
N ILE A 115 7.32 -11.94 8.45
CA ILE A 115 8.73 -11.86 8.86
C ILE A 115 8.89 -11.06 10.16
N GLY A 116 7.98 -10.11 10.41
CA GLY A 116 8.03 -9.27 11.61
C GLY A 116 9.29 -8.43 11.66
N ASN A 117 10.04 -8.46 12.75
CA ASN A 117 11.24 -7.60 12.92
C ASN A 117 12.56 -8.33 12.68
N GLN A 118 12.53 -9.55 12.14
CA GLN A 118 13.68 -10.44 12.11
C GLN A 118 14.73 -10.06 11.07
N GLU A 119 14.30 -9.56 9.90
CA GLU A 119 15.17 -9.39 8.74
C GLU A 119 15.10 -7.96 8.16
N PRO A 120 15.79 -6.97 8.77
CA PRO A 120 15.78 -5.59 8.31
C PRO A 120 16.18 -5.42 6.84
N ALA A 121 17.09 -6.27 6.33
CA ALA A 121 17.52 -6.26 4.94
C ALA A 121 16.38 -6.61 3.97
N ILE A 122 15.59 -7.64 4.28
CA ILE A 122 14.43 -8.03 3.47
C ILE A 122 13.39 -6.90 3.49
N HIS A 123 13.15 -6.26 4.63
CA HIS A 123 12.24 -5.11 4.71
C HIS A 123 12.67 -3.93 3.84
N GLN A 124 13.96 -3.61 3.79
CA GLN A 124 14.48 -2.57 2.91
C GLN A 124 14.30 -2.95 1.43
N GLY A 125 14.55 -4.20 1.07
CA GLY A 125 14.29 -4.70 -0.28
C GLY A 125 12.83 -4.55 -0.69
N ILE A 126 11.91 -4.96 0.20
CA ILE A 126 10.46 -4.84 -0.04
C ILE A 126 10.04 -3.37 -0.18
N LEU A 127 10.54 -2.47 0.68
CA LEU A 127 10.28 -1.04 0.56
C LEU A 127 10.83 -0.46 -0.74
N GLY A 128 12.01 -0.91 -1.20
CA GLY A 128 12.58 -0.50 -2.48
C GLY A 128 11.70 -0.92 -3.67
N VAL A 129 11.19 -2.16 -3.67
CA VAL A 129 10.24 -2.62 -4.69
C VAL A 129 8.92 -1.83 -4.62
N SER A 130 8.42 -1.55 -3.41
CA SER A 130 7.23 -0.72 -3.18
C SER A 130 7.35 0.67 -3.81
N ILE A 131 8.50 1.33 -3.62
CA ILE A 131 8.82 2.61 -4.26
C ILE A 131 8.74 2.49 -5.78
N GLY A 132 9.33 1.44 -6.37
CA GLY A 132 9.24 1.18 -7.81
C GLY A 132 7.81 1.01 -8.31
N LEU A 133 6.99 0.23 -7.59
CA LEU A 133 5.57 0.05 -7.92
C LEU A 133 4.77 1.35 -7.84
N LYS A 134 5.05 2.21 -6.85
CA LYS A 134 4.40 3.52 -6.71
C LYS A 134 4.75 4.45 -7.87
N ILE A 135 5.99 4.42 -8.36
CA ILE A 135 6.39 5.18 -9.57
C ILE A 135 5.60 4.69 -10.78
N VAL A 136 5.53 3.37 -11.00
CA VAL A 136 4.77 2.78 -12.10
C VAL A 136 3.29 3.18 -11.99
N ASN A 137 2.71 3.11 -10.79
CA ASN A 137 1.32 3.47 -10.55
C ASN A 137 1.07 4.97 -10.82
N ALA A 138 1.99 5.85 -10.38
CA ALA A 138 1.90 7.28 -10.68
C ALA A 138 1.99 7.58 -12.19
N ILE A 139 2.83 6.85 -12.94
CA ILE A 139 2.89 6.95 -14.40
C ILE A 139 1.56 6.52 -15.03
N VAL A 140 0.97 5.42 -14.55
CA VAL A 140 -0.35 4.94 -15.00
C VAL A 140 -1.42 6.00 -14.79
N PHE A 141 -1.50 6.59 -13.59
CA PHE A 141 -2.44 7.69 -13.34
C PHE A 141 -2.12 8.94 -14.18
N GLY A 142 -0.84 9.24 -14.41
CA GLY A 142 -0.42 10.30 -15.33
C GLY A 142 -0.95 10.07 -16.76
N TRP A 143 -0.91 8.84 -17.25
CA TRP A 143 -1.49 8.47 -18.55
C TRP A 143 -3.00 8.65 -18.57
N ILE A 144 -3.71 8.19 -17.53
CA ILE A 144 -5.18 8.37 -17.42
C ILE A 144 -5.54 9.86 -17.42
N ALA A 145 -4.76 10.71 -16.75
CA ALA A 145 -4.97 12.14 -16.74
C ALA A 145 -4.73 12.81 -18.10
N LEU A 146 -3.87 12.25 -18.95
CA LEU A 146 -3.66 12.73 -20.32
C LEU A 146 -4.73 12.25 -21.30
N THR A 147 -5.49 11.22 -20.93
CA THR A 147 -6.58 10.67 -21.73
C THR A 147 -7.91 10.66 -20.95
N PRO A 148 -8.43 11.83 -20.51
CA PRO A 148 -9.61 11.88 -19.63
C PRO A 148 -10.87 11.28 -20.26
N GLU A 149 -10.93 11.20 -21.59
CA GLU A 149 -11.99 10.55 -22.36
C GLU A 149 -12.25 9.08 -21.99
N ILE A 150 -11.29 8.39 -21.38
CA ILE A 150 -11.49 6.98 -20.95
C ILE A 150 -12.20 6.86 -19.60
N ILE A 151 -12.35 7.96 -18.86
CA ILE A 151 -12.89 7.95 -17.50
C ILE A 151 -14.42 7.75 -17.57
N PRO A 152 -14.97 6.67 -16.99
CA PRO A 152 -16.41 6.45 -16.97
C PRO A 152 -17.07 7.43 -15.99
N TRP A 153 -18.15 8.06 -16.45
CA TRP A 153 -18.93 9.02 -15.66
C TRP A 153 -20.41 8.64 -15.69
N PRO A 154 -20.99 8.23 -14.54
CA PRO A 154 -22.42 7.98 -14.45
C PRO A 154 -23.18 9.30 -14.42
N TYR A 155 -24.23 9.41 -15.24
CA TYR A 155 -25.18 10.52 -15.15
C TYR A 155 -26.60 10.06 -15.44
N TRP A 156 -27.56 10.75 -14.83
CA TRP A 156 -28.98 10.52 -15.07
C TRP A 156 -29.43 11.38 -16.25
N ASN A 157 -29.96 10.75 -17.30
CA ASN A 157 -30.55 11.49 -18.41
C ASN A 157 -32.05 11.73 -18.13
N GLU A 158 -32.41 12.97 -17.82
CA GLU A 158 -33.78 13.35 -17.50
C GLU A 158 -34.74 13.19 -18.70
N ALA A 159 -34.26 13.36 -19.93
CA ALA A 159 -35.10 13.26 -21.13
C ALA A 159 -35.51 11.82 -21.42
N THR A 160 -34.59 10.87 -21.22
CA THR A 160 -34.85 9.45 -21.48
C THR A 160 -35.20 8.66 -20.21
N GLN A 161 -35.03 9.24 -19.03
CA GLN A 161 -35.18 8.58 -17.72
C GLN A 161 -34.28 7.32 -17.60
N ILE A 162 -33.08 7.40 -18.16
CA ILE A 162 -32.11 6.30 -18.21
C ILE A 162 -30.84 6.71 -17.47
N LEU A 163 -30.33 5.83 -16.62
CA LEU A 163 -28.98 5.94 -16.06
C LEU A 163 -27.98 5.59 -17.15
N THR A 164 -27.16 6.57 -17.56
CA THR A 164 -26.14 6.37 -18.57
C THR A 164 -24.77 6.42 -17.92
N ILE A 165 -23.97 5.37 -18.13
CA ILE A 165 -22.56 5.34 -17.77
C ILE A 165 -21.78 5.49 -19.07
N ALA A 166 -21.32 6.70 -19.36
CA ALA A 166 -20.58 7.01 -20.58
C ALA A 166 -19.18 7.54 -20.27
N THR A 167 -18.37 7.73 -21.30
CA THR A 167 -17.16 8.55 -21.20
C THR A 167 -17.52 9.97 -20.75
N ILE A 168 -16.69 10.55 -19.89
CA ILE A 168 -16.92 11.90 -19.37
C ILE A 168 -17.06 12.94 -20.51
N ALA A 169 -17.90 13.96 -20.33
CA ALA A 169 -18.07 15.01 -21.33
C ALA A 169 -16.83 15.96 -21.38
N PRO A 170 -16.52 16.56 -22.54
CA PRO A 170 -15.33 17.40 -22.73
C PRO A 170 -15.21 18.55 -21.72
N ASP A 171 -16.34 19.15 -21.34
CA ASP A 171 -16.39 20.27 -20.39
C ASP A 171 -15.83 19.91 -19.00
N PHE A 172 -15.79 18.62 -18.66
CA PHE A 172 -15.27 18.13 -17.38
C PHE A 172 -13.85 17.52 -17.49
N TYR A 173 -13.20 17.54 -18.66
CA TYR A 173 -11.88 16.95 -18.86
C TYR A 173 -10.83 17.54 -17.93
N VAL A 174 -10.80 18.87 -17.77
CA VAL A 174 -9.84 19.55 -16.89
C VAL A 174 -10.03 19.11 -15.43
N MET A 175 -11.28 19.04 -14.97
CA MET A 175 -11.61 18.61 -13.62
C MET A 175 -11.19 17.15 -13.38
N ALA A 176 -11.55 16.24 -14.28
CA ALA A 176 -11.22 14.83 -14.14
C ALA A 176 -9.71 14.57 -14.21
N SER A 177 -9.02 15.20 -15.15
CA SER A 177 -7.55 15.13 -15.25
C SER A 177 -6.88 15.65 -13.98
N GLY A 178 -7.38 16.78 -13.43
CA GLY A 178 -6.90 17.34 -12.17
C GLY A 178 -7.08 16.40 -10.98
N LEU A 179 -8.24 15.75 -10.85
CA LEU A 179 -8.50 14.75 -9.81
C LEU A 179 -7.57 13.53 -9.93
N VAL A 180 -7.36 13.05 -11.15
CA VAL A 180 -6.47 11.91 -11.42
C VAL A 180 -5.00 12.27 -11.12
N LEU A 181 -4.56 13.48 -11.50
CA LEU A 181 -3.23 13.97 -11.15
C LEU A 181 -3.04 14.11 -9.64
N LEU A 182 -4.07 14.57 -8.92
CA LEU A 182 -4.03 14.64 -7.46
C LEU A 182 -3.78 13.25 -6.85
N ILE A 183 -4.43 12.21 -7.36
CA ILE A 183 -4.20 10.81 -6.94
C ILE A 183 -2.74 10.41 -7.21
N ALA A 184 -2.21 10.70 -8.41
CA ALA A 184 -0.82 10.41 -8.74
C ALA A 184 0.17 11.09 -7.77
N VAL A 185 -0.07 12.37 -7.44
CA VAL A 185 0.75 13.13 -6.48
C VAL A 185 0.68 12.52 -5.08
N ILE A 186 -0.51 12.14 -4.61
CA ILE A 186 -0.68 11.48 -3.31
C ILE A 186 0.14 10.18 -3.27
N ILE A 187 0.08 9.36 -4.32
CA ILE A 187 0.87 8.12 -4.42
C ILE A 187 2.37 8.43 -4.29
N LEU A 188 2.86 9.43 -5.00
CA LEU A 188 4.27 9.85 -4.92
C LEU A 188 4.64 10.35 -3.52
N LEU A 189 3.77 11.11 -2.85
CA LEU A 189 4.02 11.56 -1.48
C LEU A 189 4.14 10.39 -0.49
N THR A 190 3.37 9.32 -0.67
CA THR A 190 3.52 8.12 0.18
C THR A 190 4.87 7.42 0.01
N MET A 191 5.63 7.69 -1.06
CA MET A 191 6.99 7.16 -1.22
C MET A 191 7.96 7.78 -0.21
N ILE A 192 7.71 9.02 0.23
CA ILE A 192 8.56 9.70 1.22
C ILE A 192 8.60 8.90 2.53
N GLU A 193 7.45 8.35 2.94
CA GLU A 193 7.37 7.48 4.11
C GLU A 193 8.20 6.20 3.93
N ASP A 194 8.16 5.58 2.75
CA ASP A 194 8.95 4.38 2.46
C ASP A 194 10.46 4.67 2.47
N ILE A 195 10.89 5.80 1.86
CA ILE A 195 12.30 6.24 1.87
C ILE A 195 12.76 6.50 3.31
N TYR A 196 11.97 7.20 4.10
CA TYR A 196 12.27 7.45 5.51
C TYR A 196 12.40 6.13 6.30
N ASN A 197 11.51 5.17 6.05
CA ASN A 197 11.54 3.86 6.69
C ASN A 197 12.78 3.03 6.27
N ILE A 198 13.23 3.12 5.02
CA ILE A 198 14.47 2.50 4.56
C ILE A 198 15.67 3.07 5.32
N ALA A 199 15.80 4.41 5.37
CA ALA A 199 16.89 5.08 6.07
C ALA A 199 16.89 4.77 7.57
N LYS A 200 15.69 4.65 8.17
CA LYS A 200 15.53 4.23 9.56
C LYS A 200 16.01 2.79 9.77
N LEU A 201 15.67 1.86 8.89
CA LEU A 201 16.07 0.45 8.95
C LEU A 201 17.58 0.24 8.83
N GLU A 202 18.28 1.14 8.17
CA GLU A 202 19.73 1.07 8.02
C GLU A 202 20.44 1.17 9.38
N ARG A 203 19.87 1.91 10.33
CA ARG A 203 20.35 2.00 11.72
C ARG A 203 20.20 0.71 12.51
N TYR A 204 19.41 -0.25 12.00
CA TYR A 204 19.17 -1.56 12.61
C TYR A 204 20.04 -2.65 11.98
N LYS A 205 20.73 -2.37 10.87
CA LYS A 205 21.75 -3.25 10.27
C LYS A 205 23.07 -3.03 11.03
N LEU A 206 23.19 -3.66 12.20
CA LEU A 206 24.38 -3.65 13.07
C LEU A 206 24.80 -5.07 13.44
#